data_AF-A0A535ZTZ7-F1
#
_entry.id   AF-A0A535ZTZ7-F1
#
_cell.length_a   1.000
_cell.length_b   1.000
_cell.length_c   1.000
_cell.angle_alpha   90.00
_cell.angle_beta   90.00
_cell.angle_gamma   90.00
#
_symmetry.space_group_name_H-M   'P 1'
#
loop_
_entity.id
_entity.type
_entity.pdbx_description
1 polymer ?
#
loop_
_entity_poly.entity_id
_entity_poly.type
_entity_poly.pdbx_seq_one_letter_code
_entity_poly.pdbx_strand_id
1 'polypeptide(L)'
;MSTIGRVTGVDVWPELPYGEWNDTLETLHMVTQIVGKVRLSLTPLEPQWANVPLYLTAHGLTTTPMASGPVIFQVDIDLLDHQVLITTTGGEMRRVPLAARPVAAFYADFMSSLSSLGIVARFLPSPSEVSDPIPFAEDTVHSAYEPEWANRFFRVLSHTDLVLKQHRSRFRGRTSPVHFFWGTFDLANSRFSGRPADPPPNAGIIHRLGADAEQICAGFWPGSRQFPQAAFFAYTYPKPDGIEAQAIQPAQARWDVGLGEFALLYDDVRRSASPEAAILDFCESTYSAGARLRGWDPKLVVETASTASTPPATLSVSSTPAARSRPSRRRDRSCGRSSMARRWCTRRASTGGSTSQTSAGGGQTASPTPARV
;
A
#
# COMPACT_ATOMS: atom_id res chain seq x y z
N MET A 1 -34.52 24.38 -14.51
CA MET A 1 -33.78 23.14 -14.85
C MET A 1 -32.39 23.57 -15.30
N SER A 2 -31.43 23.64 -14.38
CA SER A 2 -30.04 23.96 -14.70
C SER A 2 -29.34 22.68 -15.16
N THR A 3 -29.01 22.64 -16.44
CA THR A 3 -28.18 21.59 -17.02
C THR A 3 -26.77 21.78 -16.49
N ILE A 4 -26.34 20.86 -15.63
CA ILE A 4 -24.95 20.76 -15.17
C ILE A 4 -24.10 20.53 -16.43
N GLY A 5 -23.26 21.50 -16.75
CA GLY A 5 -22.27 21.40 -17.81
C GLY A 5 -21.35 20.23 -17.51
N ARG A 6 -21.42 19.19 -18.35
CA ARG A 6 -20.43 18.13 -18.41
C ARG A 6 -19.10 18.82 -18.78
N VAL A 7 -18.09 18.72 -17.93
CA VAL A 7 -16.72 19.10 -18.31
C VAL A 7 -16.33 18.19 -19.48
N THR A 8 -16.29 18.74 -20.68
CA THR A 8 -15.81 18.07 -21.88
C THR A 8 -14.29 18.05 -21.86
N GLY A 9 -13.68 16.85 -21.84
CA GLY A 9 -12.31 16.62 -22.31
C GLY A 9 -11.20 16.43 -21.27
N VAL A 10 -11.46 15.80 -20.11
CA VAL A 10 -10.36 15.26 -19.29
C VAL A 10 -10.09 13.83 -19.76
N ASP A 11 -8.89 13.57 -20.29
CA ASP A 11 -8.45 12.21 -20.56
C ASP A 11 -8.37 11.44 -19.24
N VAL A 12 -9.29 10.49 -19.08
CA VAL A 12 -9.47 9.67 -17.87
C VAL A 12 -8.26 8.73 -17.68
N TRP A 13 -7.64 8.31 -18.78
CA TRP A 13 -6.53 7.38 -18.82
C TRP A 13 -5.37 7.99 -19.62
N PRO A 14 -4.67 8.99 -19.03
CA PRO A 14 -3.67 9.77 -19.74
C PRO A 14 -2.45 8.93 -20.13
N GLU A 15 -1.80 9.31 -21.24
CA GLU A 15 -0.55 8.67 -21.66
C GLU A 15 0.53 8.77 -20.59
N LEU A 16 1.24 7.65 -20.37
CA LEU A 16 2.34 7.52 -19.41
C LEU A 16 3.57 6.83 -20.07
N PRO A 17 4.14 7.42 -21.14
CA PRO A 17 5.27 6.83 -21.85
C PRO A 17 6.53 6.86 -20.97
N TYR A 18 7.03 5.67 -20.60
CA TYR A 18 8.14 5.52 -19.65
C TYR A 18 9.33 6.46 -19.92
N GLY A 19 9.77 6.56 -21.17
CA GLY A 19 10.94 7.38 -21.54
C GLY A 19 10.77 8.90 -21.39
N GLU A 20 9.54 9.41 -21.27
CA GLU A 20 9.32 10.86 -21.10
C GLU A 20 9.27 11.30 -19.64
N TRP A 21 9.03 10.37 -18.71
CA TRP A 21 8.81 10.71 -17.30
C TRP A 21 9.67 9.90 -16.32
N ASN A 22 10.54 9.00 -16.81
CA ASN A 22 11.39 8.14 -15.98
C ASN A 22 12.18 8.92 -14.92
N ASP A 23 12.70 10.10 -15.25
CA ASP A 23 13.48 10.90 -14.31
C ASP A 23 12.62 11.44 -13.14
N THR A 24 11.36 11.78 -13.43
CA THR A 24 10.35 12.15 -12.40
C THR A 24 9.92 10.93 -11.60
N LEU A 25 9.71 9.77 -12.24
CA LEU A 25 9.40 8.50 -11.60
C LEU A 25 10.49 8.10 -10.59
N GLU A 26 11.76 8.08 -11.02
CA GLU A 26 12.88 7.65 -10.16
C GLU A 26 13.03 8.58 -8.94
N THR A 27 12.86 9.89 -9.13
CA THR A 27 12.88 10.87 -8.04
C THR A 27 11.67 10.72 -7.10
N LEU A 28 10.46 10.56 -7.64
CA LEU A 28 9.26 10.35 -6.84
C LEU A 28 9.30 9.03 -6.07
N HIS A 29 9.89 7.98 -6.66
CA HIS A 29 10.13 6.71 -5.96
C HIS A 29 10.97 6.91 -4.71
N MET A 30 12.07 7.67 -4.80
CA MET A 30 12.91 7.96 -3.62
C MET A 30 12.17 8.78 -2.56
N VAL A 31 11.33 9.74 -2.97
CA VAL A 31 10.48 10.48 -2.04
C VAL A 31 9.50 9.54 -1.32
N THR A 32 8.83 8.64 -2.05
CA THR A 32 7.92 7.65 -1.43
C THR A 32 8.65 6.68 -0.51
N GLN A 33 9.91 6.32 -0.81
CA GLN A 33 10.76 5.50 0.05
C GLN A 33 11.05 6.19 1.39
N ILE A 34 11.35 7.48 1.38
CA ILE A 34 11.60 8.26 2.61
C ILE A 34 10.34 8.28 3.48
N VAL A 35 9.18 8.63 2.91
CA VAL A 35 7.89 8.66 3.63
C VAL A 35 7.52 7.26 4.13
N GLY A 36 7.68 6.26 3.28
CA GLY A 36 7.41 4.86 3.56
C GLY A 36 8.27 4.29 4.69
N LYS A 37 9.54 4.67 4.77
CA LYS A 37 10.44 4.26 5.86
C LYS A 37 10.07 4.89 7.21
N VAL A 38 9.52 6.11 7.23
CA VAL A 38 8.92 6.66 8.45
C VAL A 38 7.75 5.79 8.90
N ARG A 39 6.85 5.43 7.98
CA ARG A 39 5.72 4.55 8.28
C ARG A 39 6.17 3.17 8.77
N LEU A 40 7.12 2.54 8.09
CA LEU A 40 7.73 1.28 8.51
C LEU A 40 8.33 1.36 9.91
N SER A 41 8.99 2.47 10.27
CA SER A 41 9.58 2.66 11.59
C SER A 41 8.56 2.88 12.71
N LEU A 42 7.36 3.39 12.40
CA LEU A 42 6.41 3.90 13.39
C LEU A 42 5.10 3.09 13.46
N THR A 43 5.00 2.01 12.68
CA THR A 43 3.84 1.12 12.69
C THR A 43 4.24 -0.26 13.20
N PRO A 44 3.36 -0.94 13.96
CA PRO A 44 3.59 -2.34 14.32
C PRO A 44 3.72 -3.20 13.07
N LEU A 45 4.65 -4.15 13.08
CA LEU A 45 4.79 -5.10 11.98
C LEU A 45 3.50 -5.92 11.82
N GLU A 46 2.99 -5.98 10.60
CA GLU A 46 1.86 -6.83 10.24
C GLU A 46 2.29 -7.92 9.24
N PRO A 47 1.61 -9.07 9.20
CA PRO A 47 1.84 -10.10 8.19
C PRO A 47 1.76 -9.53 6.77
N GLN A 48 2.54 -10.11 5.84
CA GLN A 48 2.62 -9.64 4.45
C GLN A 48 2.97 -8.15 4.31
N TRP A 49 3.69 -7.61 5.29
CA TRP A 49 4.06 -6.19 5.38
C TRP A 49 2.86 -5.24 5.35
N ALA A 50 1.67 -5.65 5.79
CA ALA A 50 0.44 -4.84 5.64
C ALA A 50 0.47 -3.48 6.36
N ASN A 51 1.42 -3.27 7.29
CA ASN A 51 1.62 -2.01 7.99
C ASN A 51 2.40 -0.95 7.16
N VAL A 52 3.11 -1.37 6.11
CA VAL A 52 4.07 -0.56 5.36
C VAL A 52 3.48 0.29 4.22
N PRO A 53 2.47 -0.16 3.45
CA PRO A 53 1.97 0.52 2.27
C PRO A 53 1.40 1.92 2.51
N LEU A 54 1.34 2.72 1.45
CA LEU A 54 0.57 3.96 1.38
C LEU A 54 -0.82 3.68 0.77
N TYR A 55 -1.76 4.60 0.97
CA TYR A 55 -3.14 4.47 0.48
C TYR A 55 -3.55 5.69 -0.32
N LEU A 56 -4.39 5.51 -1.34
CA LEU A 56 -4.86 6.64 -2.14
C LEU A 56 -5.80 7.56 -1.36
N THR A 57 -5.65 8.86 -1.63
CA THR A 57 -6.57 9.92 -1.25
C THR A 57 -7.06 10.65 -2.51
N ALA A 58 -7.94 11.63 -2.36
CA ALA A 58 -8.34 12.49 -3.48
C ALA A 58 -7.21 13.38 -4.03
N HIS A 59 -6.08 13.48 -3.32
CA HIS A 59 -4.95 14.35 -3.66
C HIS A 59 -3.66 13.58 -3.97
N GLY A 60 -3.56 12.30 -3.62
CA GLY A 60 -2.34 11.52 -3.80
C GLY A 60 -2.30 10.30 -2.91
N LEU A 61 -1.27 10.17 -2.08
CA LEU A 61 -1.01 9.02 -1.22
C LEU A 61 -0.93 9.43 0.26
N THR A 62 -1.39 8.59 1.17
CA THR A 62 -1.33 8.84 2.62
C THR A 62 -0.74 7.68 3.37
N THR A 63 -0.05 7.98 4.47
CA THR A 63 0.30 6.99 5.49
C THR A 63 -0.88 6.61 6.37
N THR A 64 -2.02 7.30 6.34
CA THR A 64 -3.02 7.29 7.44
C THR A 64 -2.41 7.74 8.78
N PRO A 65 -3.22 7.94 9.84
CA PRO A 65 -2.69 8.26 11.16
C PRO A 65 -1.73 7.19 11.69
N MET A 66 -0.61 7.63 12.25
CA MET A 66 0.41 6.87 12.96
C MET A 66 0.91 7.68 14.17
N ALA A 67 1.76 7.09 15.01
CA ALA A 67 2.19 7.73 16.26
C ALA A 67 3.71 7.69 16.45
N SER A 68 4.25 8.78 17.03
CA SER A 68 5.61 8.85 17.57
C SER A 68 5.54 9.42 18.99
N GLY A 69 5.68 8.54 19.99
CA GLY A 69 5.44 8.91 21.38
C GLY A 69 4.02 9.48 21.57
N PRO A 70 3.85 10.71 22.11
CA PRO A 70 2.54 11.33 22.29
C PRO A 70 1.97 11.99 21.02
N VAL A 71 2.76 12.10 19.94
CA VAL A 71 2.35 12.80 18.72
C VAL A 71 1.66 11.81 17.78
N ILE A 72 0.37 12.05 17.50
CA ILE A 72 -0.37 11.35 16.46
C ILE A 72 -0.39 12.23 15.21
N PHE A 73 -0.01 11.67 14.08
CA PHE A 73 0.12 12.41 12.83
C PHE A 73 -0.05 11.51 11.61
N GLN A 74 -0.20 12.11 10.44
CA GLN A 74 -0.11 11.42 9.16
C GLN A 74 0.81 12.20 8.22
N VAL A 75 1.30 11.51 7.19
CA VAL A 75 2.02 12.11 6.08
C VAL A 75 1.25 11.86 4.79
N ASP A 76 0.95 12.92 4.07
CA ASP A 76 0.27 12.89 2.79
C ASP A 76 1.24 13.36 1.69
N ILE A 77 1.39 12.58 0.63
CA ILE A 77 2.07 12.97 -0.60
C ILE A 77 0.99 13.49 -1.53
N ASP A 78 0.87 14.81 -1.61
CA ASP A 78 -0.10 15.52 -2.44
C ASP A 78 0.50 15.73 -3.84
N LEU A 79 -0.08 15.04 -4.83
CA LEU A 79 0.32 15.05 -6.23
C LEU A 79 -0.53 16.02 -7.07
N LEU A 80 -1.42 16.80 -6.43
CA LEU A 80 -2.15 17.92 -7.04
C LEU A 80 -1.49 19.25 -6.69
N ASP A 81 -1.21 19.47 -5.42
CA ASP A 81 -0.52 20.67 -4.92
C ASP A 81 1.02 20.49 -4.89
N HIS A 82 1.51 19.31 -5.27
CA HIS A 82 2.93 18.97 -5.38
C HIS A 82 3.71 19.26 -4.08
N GLN A 83 3.28 18.63 -3.00
CA GLN A 83 3.86 18.79 -1.66
C GLN A 83 3.72 17.52 -0.82
N VAL A 84 4.62 17.34 0.15
CA VAL A 84 4.44 16.40 1.25
C VAL A 84 3.97 17.15 2.48
N LEU A 85 2.83 16.73 3.01
CA LEU A 85 2.15 17.34 4.15
C LEU A 85 2.28 16.46 5.38
N ILE A 86 2.78 17.01 6.48
CA ILE A 86 2.80 16.35 7.78
C ILE A 86 1.76 17.04 8.65
N THR A 87 0.70 16.33 9.04
CA THR A 87 -0.41 16.88 9.82
C THR A 87 -0.56 16.11 11.12
N THR A 88 -0.52 16.82 12.25
CA THR A 88 -0.77 16.22 13.58
C THR A 88 -2.25 16.31 13.93
N THR A 89 -2.70 15.49 14.89
CA THR A 89 -4.05 15.64 15.46
C THR A 89 -4.20 16.89 16.33
N GLY A 90 -3.09 17.56 16.68
CA GLY A 90 -3.07 18.85 17.36
C GLY A 90 -3.34 20.04 16.44
N GLY A 91 -3.36 19.82 15.11
CA GLY A 91 -3.58 20.85 14.11
C GLY A 91 -2.29 21.49 13.58
N GLU A 92 -1.12 21.10 14.11
CA GLU A 92 0.16 21.50 13.53
C GLU A 92 0.38 20.88 12.16
N MET A 93 1.03 21.65 11.30
CA MET A 93 1.21 21.30 9.90
C MET A 93 2.60 21.71 9.42
N ARG A 94 3.23 20.85 8.62
CA ARG A 94 4.47 21.14 7.88
C ARG A 94 4.29 20.74 6.43
N ARG A 95 4.85 21.54 5.53
CA ARG A 95 4.81 21.33 4.08
C ARG A 95 6.23 21.25 3.57
N VAL A 96 6.52 20.24 2.76
CA VAL A 96 7.79 20.08 2.05
C VAL A 96 7.47 20.02 0.56
N PRO A 97 7.92 20.97 -0.28
CA PRO A 97 7.59 20.98 -1.69
C PRO A 97 8.12 19.73 -2.44
N LEU A 98 7.31 19.20 -3.36
CA LEU A 98 7.76 18.29 -4.41
C LEU A 98 8.16 19.15 -5.61
N ALA A 99 9.46 19.29 -5.83
CA ALA A 99 10.02 20.15 -6.86
C ALA A 99 11.29 19.53 -7.44
N ALA A 100 11.76 20.04 -8.59
CA ALA A 100 13.00 19.62 -9.20
C ALA A 100 14.20 20.06 -8.32
N ARG A 101 14.62 19.16 -7.43
CA ARG A 101 15.74 19.31 -6.50
C ARG A 101 16.28 17.94 -6.13
N PRO A 102 17.56 17.83 -5.74
CA PRO A 102 18.13 16.60 -5.20
C PRO A 102 17.29 15.97 -4.09
N VAL A 103 17.16 14.63 -4.12
CA VAL A 103 16.55 13.84 -3.04
C VAL A 103 17.22 14.11 -1.69
N ALA A 104 18.54 14.31 -1.65
CA ALA A 104 19.27 14.70 -0.45
C ALA A 104 18.73 15.99 0.20
N ALA A 105 18.37 16.95 -0.63
CA ALA A 105 17.81 18.21 -0.15
C ALA A 105 16.38 17.99 0.37
N PHE A 106 15.54 17.22 -0.33
CA PHE A 106 14.21 16.86 0.15
C PHE A 106 14.27 16.10 1.49
N TYR A 107 15.17 15.12 1.60
CA TYR A 107 15.38 14.31 2.80
C TYR A 107 15.72 15.18 4.01
N ALA A 108 16.65 16.14 3.86
CA ALA A 108 17.02 17.06 4.92
C ALA A 108 15.82 17.89 5.43
N ASP A 109 15.04 18.49 4.51
CA ASP A 109 13.88 19.31 4.86
C ASP A 109 12.76 18.50 5.52
N PHE A 110 12.52 17.29 5.03
CA PHE A 110 11.51 16.38 5.56
C PHE A 110 11.87 15.89 6.97
N MET A 111 13.11 15.46 7.20
CA MET A 111 13.57 15.05 8.53
C MET A 111 13.60 16.22 9.52
N SER A 112 13.98 17.43 9.06
CA SER A 112 13.89 18.65 9.86
C SER A 112 12.44 18.97 10.25
N SER A 113 11.51 18.81 9.31
CA SER A 113 10.07 19.01 9.55
C SER A 113 9.52 18.04 10.59
N LEU A 114 9.86 16.75 10.51
CA LEU A 114 9.50 15.75 11.53
C LEU A 114 10.06 16.12 12.91
N SER A 115 11.35 16.45 12.98
CA SER A 115 12.03 16.85 14.21
C SER A 115 11.37 18.07 14.86
N SER A 116 10.98 19.08 14.06
CA SER A 116 10.30 20.29 14.54
C SER A 116 8.92 20.04 15.16
N LEU A 117 8.31 18.89 14.87
CA LEU A 117 7.04 18.43 15.42
C LEU A 117 7.23 17.43 16.58
N GLY A 118 8.48 17.18 17.00
CA GLY A 118 8.80 16.18 18.02
C GLY A 118 8.63 14.73 17.56
N ILE A 119 8.57 14.49 16.24
CA ILE A 119 8.43 13.15 15.66
C ILE A 119 9.82 12.53 15.49
N VAL A 120 10.02 11.36 16.07
CA VAL A 120 11.27 10.61 15.98
C VAL A 120 11.02 9.29 15.25
N ALA A 121 11.53 9.16 14.03
CA ALA A 121 11.55 7.92 13.25
C ALA A 121 12.98 7.40 13.13
N ARG A 122 13.18 6.08 13.31
CA ARG A 122 14.51 5.44 13.25
C ARG A 122 14.48 4.31 12.22
N PHE A 123 15.16 4.56 11.10
CA PHE A 123 15.27 3.60 10.01
C PHE A 123 16.64 3.73 9.34
N LEU A 124 17.04 2.73 8.57
CA LEU A 124 18.23 2.79 7.71
C LEU A 124 17.97 3.79 6.56
N PRO A 125 18.73 4.90 6.45
CA PRO A 125 18.45 5.99 5.50
C PRO A 125 19.00 5.69 4.09
N SER A 126 18.69 4.51 3.58
CA SER A 126 19.03 4.05 2.23
C SER A 126 17.82 3.33 1.63
N PRO A 127 17.51 3.50 0.33
CA PRO A 127 16.35 2.89 -0.32
C PRO A 127 16.43 1.36 -0.29
N SER A 128 15.27 0.74 -0.36
CA SER A 128 15.12 -0.71 -0.41
C SER A 128 14.51 -1.10 -1.75
N GLU A 129 14.80 -2.32 -2.24
CA GLU A 129 14.20 -2.85 -3.48
C GLU A 129 14.51 -2.04 -4.74
N VAL A 130 15.67 -1.39 -4.76
CA VAL A 130 16.24 -0.70 -5.93
C VAL A 130 17.59 -1.32 -6.30
N SER A 131 17.95 -1.27 -7.58
CA SER A 131 19.16 -1.92 -8.10
C SER A 131 20.45 -1.28 -7.60
N ASP A 132 20.52 0.05 -7.57
CA ASP A 132 21.72 0.82 -7.21
C ASP A 132 21.38 1.83 -6.10
N PRO A 133 21.25 1.39 -4.83
CA PRO A 133 20.77 2.25 -3.75
C PRO A 133 21.80 3.32 -3.38
N ILE A 134 21.40 4.58 -3.48
CA ILE A 134 22.16 5.73 -2.97
C ILE A 134 21.56 6.14 -1.61
N PRO A 135 22.37 6.29 -0.53
CA PRO A 135 21.86 6.82 0.74
C PRO A 135 21.14 8.16 0.55
N PHE A 136 19.97 8.35 1.18
CA PHE A 136 19.11 9.51 0.87
C PHE A 136 19.82 10.84 1.07
N ALA A 137 20.66 10.97 2.11
CA ALA A 137 21.41 12.18 2.41
C ALA A 137 22.52 12.50 1.38
N GLU A 138 22.88 11.54 0.53
CA GLU A 138 23.93 11.63 -0.48
C GLU A 138 23.35 11.68 -1.90
N ASP A 139 22.05 11.43 -2.05
CA ASP A 139 21.38 11.32 -3.35
C ASP A 139 21.21 12.69 -4.03
N THR A 140 22.20 13.00 -4.85
CA THR A 140 22.23 14.16 -5.76
C THR A 140 21.92 13.79 -7.21
N VAL A 141 21.73 12.49 -7.48
CA VAL A 141 21.45 11.96 -8.82
C VAL A 141 19.96 12.15 -9.14
N HIS A 142 19.08 11.66 -8.27
CA HIS A 142 17.64 11.82 -8.44
C HIS A 142 17.25 13.25 -8.05
N SER A 143 16.87 14.05 -9.05
CA SER A 143 16.61 15.48 -8.86
C SER A 143 15.56 16.08 -9.79
N ALA A 144 15.08 15.32 -10.78
CA ALA A 144 14.08 15.79 -11.72
C ALA A 144 12.67 15.62 -11.14
N TYR A 145 11.81 16.60 -11.35
CA TYR A 145 10.41 16.48 -10.98
C TYR A 145 9.56 17.40 -11.86
N GLU A 146 8.70 16.78 -12.67
CA GLU A 146 7.72 17.49 -13.48
C GLU A 146 6.31 17.26 -12.93
N PRO A 147 5.67 18.32 -12.40
CA PRO A 147 4.32 18.26 -11.84
C PRO A 147 3.29 17.57 -12.74
N GLU A 148 3.34 17.83 -14.05
CA GLU A 148 2.39 17.25 -15.00
C GLU A 148 2.50 15.73 -15.08
N TRP A 149 3.72 15.19 -15.14
CA TRP A 149 3.94 13.74 -15.16
C TRP A 149 3.49 13.07 -13.86
N ALA A 150 3.80 13.67 -12.72
CA ALA A 150 3.32 13.19 -11.42
C ALA A 150 1.78 13.19 -11.34
N ASN A 151 1.12 14.21 -11.92
CA ASN A 151 -0.34 14.28 -11.98
C ASN A 151 -0.95 13.21 -12.88
N ARG A 152 -0.36 12.94 -14.05
CA ARG A 152 -0.80 11.86 -14.95
C ARG A 152 -0.70 10.51 -14.26
N PHE A 153 0.43 10.22 -13.62
CA PHE A 153 0.60 9.01 -12.81
C PHE A 153 -0.46 8.90 -11.70
N PHE A 154 -0.70 9.99 -10.96
CA PHE A 154 -1.75 10.03 -9.94
C PHE A 154 -3.15 9.72 -10.49
N ARG A 155 -3.50 10.24 -11.66
CA ARG A 155 -4.78 9.93 -12.33
C ARG A 155 -4.88 8.45 -12.67
N VAL A 156 -3.83 7.85 -13.24
CA VAL A 156 -3.80 6.41 -13.55
C VAL A 156 -3.96 5.58 -12.28
N LEU A 157 -3.24 5.92 -11.19
CA LEU A 157 -3.41 5.26 -9.90
C LEU A 157 -4.83 5.39 -9.36
N SER A 158 -5.43 6.57 -9.45
CA SER A 158 -6.78 6.85 -8.93
C SER A 158 -7.84 6.01 -9.62
N HIS A 159 -7.80 5.93 -10.94
CA HIS A 159 -8.73 5.09 -11.69
C HIS A 159 -8.47 3.60 -11.47
N THR A 160 -7.21 3.18 -11.43
CA THR A 160 -6.83 1.80 -11.12
C THR A 160 -7.31 1.38 -9.73
N ASP A 161 -7.15 2.24 -8.72
CA ASP A 161 -7.59 1.96 -7.36
C ASP A 161 -9.10 1.68 -7.27
N LEU A 162 -9.91 2.46 -7.98
CA LEU A 162 -11.36 2.23 -8.03
C LEU A 162 -11.70 0.89 -8.67
N VAL A 163 -11.01 0.52 -9.75
CA VAL A 163 -11.20 -0.77 -10.42
C VAL A 163 -10.77 -1.94 -9.53
N LEU A 164 -9.61 -1.84 -8.88
CA LEU A 164 -9.13 -2.85 -7.94
C LEU A 164 -10.05 -2.96 -6.71
N LYS A 165 -10.66 -1.86 -6.24
CA LYS A 165 -11.68 -1.89 -5.19
C LYS A 165 -12.94 -2.62 -5.62
N GLN A 166 -13.37 -2.45 -6.87
CA GLN A 166 -14.49 -3.21 -7.45
C GLN A 166 -14.15 -4.69 -7.59
N HIS A 167 -12.95 -5.04 -8.05
CA HIS A 167 -12.48 -6.42 -8.05
C HIS A 167 -12.51 -6.99 -6.62
N ARG A 168 -11.89 -6.28 -5.66
CA ARG A 168 -11.82 -6.66 -4.25
C ARG A 168 -13.22 -6.90 -3.63
N SER A 169 -14.23 -6.10 -3.99
CA SER A 169 -15.56 -6.20 -3.37
C SER A 169 -16.29 -7.53 -3.64
N ARG A 170 -15.83 -8.30 -4.64
CA ARG A 170 -16.38 -9.61 -4.98
C ARG A 170 -15.78 -10.76 -4.16
N PHE A 171 -14.76 -10.51 -3.33
CA PHE A 171 -14.09 -11.54 -2.54
C PHE A 171 -14.60 -11.55 -1.10
N ARG A 172 -14.98 -12.74 -0.60
CA ARG A 172 -15.45 -12.96 0.78
C ARG A 172 -14.32 -13.28 1.76
N GLY A 173 -13.19 -13.78 1.26
CA GLY A 173 -12.05 -14.15 2.09
C GLY A 173 -11.23 -12.96 2.57
N ARG A 174 -10.10 -13.25 3.23
CA ARG A 174 -9.13 -12.22 3.63
C ARG A 174 -8.53 -11.56 2.38
N THR A 175 -8.46 -10.24 2.38
CA THR A 175 -7.85 -9.45 1.31
C THR A 175 -7.13 -8.24 1.90
N SER A 176 -6.05 -7.80 1.26
CA SER A 176 -5.50 -6.47 1.57
C SER A 176 -6.50 -5.37 1.15
N PRO A 177 -6.40 -4.15 1.69
CA PRO A 177 -6.90 -2.99 0.97
C PRO A 177 -6.22 -2.87 -0.40
N VAL A 178 -6.74 -2.03 -1.29
CA VAL A 178 -5.91 -1.57 -2.41
C VAL A 178 -4.85 -0.64 -1.82
N HIS A 179 -3.59 -0.94 -2.06
CA HIS A 179 -2.47 -0.32 -1.36
C HIS A 179 -1.26 -0.12 -2.27
N PHE A 180 -0.44 0.88 -1.96
CA PHE A 180 0.73 1.26 -2.76
C PHE A 180 2.01 0.88 -2.02
N PHE A 181 2.76 -0.09 -2.56
CA PHE A 181 4.07 -0.47 -2.05
C PHE A 181 5.12 0.50 -2.58
N TRP A 182 5.62 1.37 -1.70
CA TRP A 182 6.69 2.31 -2.04
C TRP A 182 8.05 1.63 -2.27
N GLY A 183 8.20 0.39 -1.81
CA GLY A 183 9.39 -0.44 -2.06
C GLY A 183 9.58 -0.70 -3.55
N THR A 184 8.61 -1.40 -4.13
CA THR A 184 8.55 -1.82 -5.54
C THR A 184 7.91 -0.79 -6.48
N PHE A 185 7.28 0.26 -5.93
CA PHE A 185 6.59 1.36 -6.61
C PHE A 185 5.37 0.92 -7.43
N ASP A 186 4.49 0.14 -6.81
CA ASP A 186 3.29 -0.38 -7.45
C ASP A 186 2.06 -0.30 -6.55
N LEU A 187 0.90 -0.29 -7.20
CA LEU A 187 -0.41 -0.40 -6.58
C LEU A 187 -0.89 -1.84 -6.69
N ALA A 188 -1.31 -2.45 -5.59
CA ALA A 188 -1.68 -3.86 -5.56
C ALA A 188 -2.98 -4.13 -4.78
N ASN A 189 -3.58 -5.29 -5.06
CA ASN A 189 -4.54 -5.94 -4.20
C ASN A 189 -4.26 -7.44 -4.16
N SER A 190 -4.19 -7.99 -2.94
CA SER A 190 -4.00 -9.42 -2.70
C SER A 190 -5.25 -10.04 -2.12
N ARG A 191 -5.64 -11.19 -2.67
CA ARG A 191 -6.63 -12.12 -2.11
C ARG A 191 -5.89 -13.30 -1.49
N PHE A 192 -6.40 -13.82 -0.38
CA PHE A 192 -5.76 -14.93 0.34
C PHE A 192 -6.71 -16.10 0.49
N SER A 193 -6.19 -17.33 0.32
CA SER A 193 -6.98 -18.56 0.53
C SER A 193 -7.24 -18.86 2.01
N GLY A 194 -6.42 -18.30 2.89
CA GLY A 194 -6.37 -18.63 4.32
C GLY A 194 -5.37 -19.74 4.67
N ARG A 195 -4.73 -20.36 3.67
CA ARG A 195 -3.63 -21.31 3.89
C ARG A 195 -2.28 -20.59 3.98
N PRO A 196 -1.36 -21.05 4.85
CA PRO A 196 0.00 -20.54 4.88
C PRO A 196 0.75 -20.92 3.59
N ALA A 197 1.85 -20.24 3.32
CA ALA A 197 2.83 -20.63 2.33
C ALA A 197 4.22 -20.58 2.95
N ASP A 198 5.12 -21.44 2.47
CA ASP A 198 6.50 -21.52 2.95
C ASP A 198 7.44 -20.91 1.91
N PRO A 199 7.95 -19.69 2.12
CA PRO A 199 8.96 -19.10 1.26
C PRO A 199 10.25 -19.94 1.24
N PRO A 200 11.02 -19.91 0.13
CA PRO A 200 12.30 -20.59 0.05
C PRO A 200 13.22 -20.21 1.23
N PRO A 201 14.03 -21.14 1.79
CA PRO A 201 14.87 -20.87 2.97
C PRO A 201 15.85 -19.70 2.80
N ASN A 202 16.32 -19.48 1.56
CA ASN A 202 17.23 -18.41 1.17
C ASN A 202 16.51 -17.11 0.75
N ALA A 203 15.18 -17.04 0.86
CA ALA A 203 14.43 -15.82 0.62
C ALA A 203 14.89 -14.73 1.61
N GLY A 204 15.16 -13.53 1.05
CA GLY A 204 15.42 -12.34 1.85
C GLY A 204 14.22 -11.99 2.74
N ILE A 205 14.44 -11.13 3.73
CA ILE A 205 13.42 -10.83 4.76
C ILE A 205 12.11 -10.31 4.17
N ILE A 206 12.18 -9.52 3.09
CA ILE A 206 11.01 -8.95 2.42
C ILE A 206 10.14 -10.07 1.87
N HIS A 207 10.67 -10.93 1.00
CA HIS A 207 9.93 -12.08 0.46
C HIS A 207 9.45 -13.01 1.58
N ARG A 208 10.30 -13.33 2.56
CA ARG A 208 9.95 -14.26 3.64
C ARG A 208 8.74 -13.82 4.46
N LEU A 209 8.63 -12.53 4.76
CA LEU A 209 7.50 -11.98 5.51
C LEU A 209 6.35 -11.50 4.60
N GLY A 210 6.61 -11.32 3.31
CA GLY A 210 5.65 -10.91 2.28
C GLY A 210 4.82 -12.07 1.73
N ALA A 211 5.38 -13.27 1.69
CA ALA A 211 4.78 -14.44 1.04
C ALA A 211 4.62 -15.66 1.97
N ASP A 212 4.38 -15.43 3.25
CA ASP A 212 4.06 -16.45 4.25
C ASP A 212 2.60 -16.97 4.18
N ALA A 213 1.84 -16.57 3.15
CA ALA A 213 0.48 -17.02 2.89
C ALA A 213 0.25 -17.26 1.40
N GLU A 214 -0.62 -18.21 1.07
CA GLU A 214 -1.08 -18.37 -0.30
C GLU A 214 -1.89 -17.15 -0.73
N GLN A 215 -1.50 -16.55 -1.84
CA GLN A 215 -2.13 -15.34 -2.35
C GLN A 215 -2.25 -15.31 -3.87
N ILE A 216 -3.22 -14.56 -4.34
CA ILE A 216 -3.30 -14.10 -5.72
C ILE A 216 -3.29 -12.59 -5.66
N CYS A 217 -2.28 -12.00 -6.28
CA CYS A 217 -2.07 -10.56 -6.31
C CYS A 217 -2.30 -10.06 -7.73
N ALA A 218 -2.94 -8.90 -7.84
CA ALA A 218 -3.01 -8.14 -9.09
C ALA A 218 -2.78 -6.67 -8.79
N GLY A 219 -2.14 -5.96 -9.72
CA GLY A 219 -1.73 -4.58 -9.50
C GLY A 219 -1.32 -3.85 -10.77
N PHE A 220 -0.72 -2.68 -10.57
CA PHE A 220 -0.22 -1.79 -11.61
C PHE A 220 1.12 -1.19 -11.19
N TRP A 221 2.10 -1.21 -12.09
CA TRP A 221 3.32 -0.41 -11.98
C TRP A 221 3.51 0.45 -13.22
N PRO A 222 4.22 1.58 -13.11
CA PRO A 222 4.27 2.53 -14.21
C PRO A 222 5.53 2.35 -15.10
N GLY A 223 6.27 1.28 -14.88
CA GLY A 223 7.41 0.83 -15.68
C GLY A 223 8.71 0.81 -14.87
N SER A 224 9.75 0.25 -15.47
CA SER A 224 11.12 0.24 -14.93
C SER A 224 12.14 0.17 -16.07
N ARG A 225 13.43 0.34 -15.78
CA ARG A 225 14.47 0.20 -16.81
C ARG A 225 14.49 -1.19 -17.47
N GLN A 226 14.11 -2.23 -16.72
CA GLN A 226 14.04 -3.61 -17.19
C GLN A 226 12.76 -3.91 -17.98
N PHE A 227 11.70 -3.17 -17.70
CA PHE A 227 10.41 -3.27 -18.38
C PHE A 227 9.88 -1.84 -18.63
N PRO A 228 10.33 -1.16 -19.70
CA PRO A 228 10.13 0.28 -19.91
C PRO A 228 8.73 0.61 -20.43
N GLN A 229 7.71 0.00 -19.85
CA GLN A 229 6.30 0.17 -20.17
C GLN A 229 5.47 0.05 -18.90
N ALA A 230 4.48 0.92 -18.73
CA ALA A 230 3.49 0.77 -17.67
C ALA A 230 2.62 -0.47 -17.95
N ALA A 231 2.32 -1.25 -16.91
CA ALA A 231 1.57 -2.49 -17.05
C ALA A 231 0.77 -2.82 -15.79
N PHE A 232 -0.35 -3.50 -16.02
CA PHE A 232 -1.02 -4.29 -15.01
C PHE A 232 -0.33 -5.64 -14.92
N PHE A 233 -0.22 -6.16 -13.70
CA PHE A 233 0.39 -7.45 -13.42
C PHE A 233 -0.51 -8.31 -12.57
N ALA A 234 -0.33 -9.62 -12.64
CA ALA A 234 -0.96 -10.54 -11.73
C ALA A 234 -0.15 -11.83 -11.57
N TYR A 235 -0.11 -12.34 -10.35
CA TYR A 235 0.56 -13.59 -10.02
C TYR A 235 -0.22 -14.41 -8.99
N THR A 236 0.05 -15.71 -8.99
CA THR A 236 -0.41 -16.64 -7.95
C THR A 236 0.80 -17.13 -7.17
N TYR A 237 0.75 -17.01 -5.86
CA TYR A 237 1.80 -17.47 -4.97
C TYR A 237 1.30 -18.55 -3.99
N PRO A 238 2.05 -19.65 -3.81
CA PRO A 238 3.13 -20.10 -4.70
C PRO A 238 2.64 -20.31 -6.15
N LYS A 239 3.56 -20.26 -7.12
CA LYS A 239 3.23 -20.47 -8.53
C LYS A 239 2.69 -21.90 -8.74
N PRO A 240 1.47 -22.10 -9.26
CA PRO A 240 0.99 -23.44 -9.61
C PRO A 240 1.53 -23.89 -10.98
N ASP A 241 1.66 -25.21 -11.15
CA ASP A 241 2.04 -25.80 -12.43
C ASP A 241 1.00 -25.49 -13.52
N GLY A 242 1.49 -25.13 -14.72
CA GLY A 242 0.66 -24.84 -15.88
C GLY A 242 -0.07 -23.49 -15.84
N ILE A 243 0.24 -22.60 -14.90
CA ILE A 243 -0.33 -21.24 -14.85
C ILE A 243 0.02 -20.45 -16.10
N GLU A 244 1.25 -20.57 -16.61
CA GLU A 244 1.72 -19.85 -17.81
C GLU A 244 0.94 -20.20 -19.09
N ALA A 245 0.25 -21.34 -19.11
CA ALA A 245 -0.52 -21.83 -20.26
C ALA A 245 -2.02 -21.46 -20.17
N GLN A 246 -2.45 -20.75 -19.12
CA GLN A 246 -3.85 -20.40 -18.95
C GLN A 246 -4.27 -19.29 -19.90
N ALA A 247 -5.46 -19.41 -20.47
CA ALA A 247 -6.06 -18.35 -21.28
C ALA A 247 -6.53 -17.22 -20.36
N ILE A 248 -5.96 -16.03 -20.55
CA ILE A 248 -6.25 -14.83 -19.78
C ILE A 248 -6.98 -13.82 -20.68
N GLN A 249 -7.86 -13.02 -20.08
CA GLN A 249 -8.53 -11.91 -20.73
C GLN A 249 -7.95 -10.58 -20.24
N PRO A 250 -8.03 -9.50 -21.02
CA PRO A 250 -8.40 -9.48 -22.43
C PRO A 250 -7.31 -10.16 -23.28
N ALA A 251 -7.55 -10.38 -24.58
CA ALA A 251 -6.64 -11.12 -25.46
C ALA A 251 -5.20 -10.54 -25.56
N GLN A 252 -5.02 -9.27 -25.18
CA GLN A 252 -3.72 -8.60 -25.11
C GLN A 252 -2.89 -9.01 -23.87
N ALA A 253 -3.54 -9.54 -22.83
CA ALA A 253 -2.86 -10.02 -21.63
C ALA A 253 -2.12 -11.34 -21.90
N ARG A 254 -0.92 -11.48 -21.36
CA ARG A 254 -0.07 -12.64 -21.60
C ARG A 254 0.80 -12.98 -20.40
N TRP A 255 1.26 -14.22 -20.33
CA TRP A 255 2.35 -14.59 -19.44
C TRP A 255 3.65 -13.96 -19.93
N ASP A 256 4.36 -13.26 -19.04
CA ASP A 256 5.69 -12.74 -19.30
C ASP A 256 6.73 -13.63 -18.61
N VAL A 257 7.59 -14.26 -19.40
CA VAL A 257 8.60 -15.20 -18.89
C VAL A 257 9.69 -14.49 -18.09
N GLY A 258 10.01 -13.24 -18.44
CA GLY A 258 11.03 -12.46 -17.75
C GLY A 258 10.56 -12.01 -16.38
N LEU A 259 9.27 -11.65 -16.26
CA LEU A 259 8.66 -11.30 -14.98
C LEU A 259 8.29 -12.53 -14.15
N GLY A 260 7.89 -13.63 -14.81
CA GLY A 260 7.31 -14.79 -14.13
C GLY A 260 5.87 -14.55 -13.66
N GLU A 261 5.15 -13.66 -14.35
CA GLU A 261 3.81 -13.17 -13.99
C GLU A 261 2.98 -12.93 -15.27
N PHE A 262 1.68 -12.71 -15.11
CA PHE A 262 0.86 -12.17 -16.20
C PHE A 262 1.05 -10.66 -16.30
N ALA A 263 1.10 -10.14 -17.53
CA ALA A 263 1.17 -8.72 -17.82
C ALA A 263 0.10 -8.31 -18.84
N LEU A 264 -0.48 -7.14 -18.62
CA LEU A 264 -1.35 -6.42 -19.55
C LEU A 264 -0.84 -4.99 -19.68
N LEU A 265 -0.39 -4.58 -20.86
CA LEU A 265 0.19 -3.26 -21.06
C LEU A 265 -0.87 -2.16 -20.85
N TYR A 266 -0.49 -1.13 -20.09
CA TYR A 266 -1.34 0.03 -19.82
C TYR A 266 -1.83 0.68 -21.12
N ASP A 267 -0.96 0.70 -22.11
CA ASP A 267 -1.19 1.29 -23.41
C ASP A 267 -2.28 0.54 -24.21
N ASP A 268 -2.40 -0.77 -24.02
CA ASP A 268 -3.49 -1.56 -24.61
C ASP A 268 -4.81 -1.35 -23.87
N VAL A 269 -4.74 -1.15 -22.54
CA VAL A 269 -5.90 -0.81 -21.70
C VAL A 269 -6.48 0.54 -22.09
N ARG A 270 -5.67 1.60 -22.15
CA ARG A 270 -6.16 2.96 -22.48
C ARG A 270 -6.76 3.04 -23.89
N ARG A 271 -6.27 2.22 -24.83
CA ARG A 271 -6.78 2.14 -26.22
C ARG A 271 -7.99 1.23 -26.37
N SER A 272 -8.36 0.49 -25.33
CA SER A 272 -9.53 -0.38 -25.35
C SER A 272 -10.84 0.42 -25.32
N ALA A 273 -11.94 -0.21 -25.76
CA ALA A 273 -13.26 0.43 -25.73
C ALA A 273 -13.77 0.70 -24.31
N SER A 274 -13.30 -0.07 -23.32
CA SER A 274 -13.60 0.13 -21.90
C SER A 274 -12.38 -0.28 -21.07
N PRO A 275 -11.50 0.69 -20.73
CA PRO A 275 -10.31 0.44 -19.91
C PRO A 275 -10.63 -0.25 -18.58
N GLU A 276 -11.70 0.18 -17.90
CA GLU A 276 -12.12 -0.41 -16.63
C GLU A 276 -12.52 -1.88 -16.78
N ALA A 277 -13.26 -2.23 -17.84
CA ALA A 277 -13.64 -3.60 -18.12
C ALA A 277 -12.42 -4.47 -18.46
N ALA A 278 -11.49 -3.95 -19.26
CA ALA A 278 -10.25 -4.67 -19.60
C ALA A 278 -9.42 -5.00 -18.35
N ILE A 279 -9.30 -4.07 -17.41
CA ILE A 279 -8.59 -4.30 -16.14
C ILE A 279 -9.34 -5.33 -15.28
N LEU A 280 -10.67 -5.22 -15.17
CA LEU A 280 -11.46 -6.20 -14.40
C LEU A 280 -11.37 -7.60 -15.00
N ASP A 281 -11.49 -7.73 -16.32
CA ASP A 281 -11.37 -9.02 -17.00
C ASP A 281 -9.99 -9.64 -16.78
N PHE A 282 -8.94 -8.82 -16.75
CA PHE A 282 -7.59 -9.24 -16.38
C PHE A 282 -7.50 -9.73 -14.94
N CYS A 283 -7.96 -8.96 -13.97
CA CYS A 283 -7.94 -9.36 -12.57
C CYS A 283 -8.77 -10.63 -12.32
N GLU A 284 -9.97 -10.74 -12.91
CA GLU A 284 -10.85 -11.90 -12.71
C GLU A 284 -10.33 -13.15 -13.42
N SER A 285 -9.86 -13.06 -14.67
CA SER A 285 -9.37 -14.23 -15.40
C SER A 285 -8.08 -14.80 -14.81
N THR A 286 -7.15 -13.94 -14.38
CA THR A 286 -5.92 -14.35 -13.68
C THR A 286 -6.24 -14.95 -12.31
N TYR A 287 -7.17 -14.36 -11.56
CA TYR A 287 -7.68 -14.94 -10.32
C TYR A 287 -8.32 -16.31 -10.56
N SER A 288 -9.24 -16.45 -11.51
CA SER A 288 -9.91 -17.72 -11.80
C SER A 288 -8.92 -18.81 -12.20
N ALA A 289 -7.91 -18.47 -13.00
CA ALA A 289 -6.84 -19.38 -13.38
C ALA A 289 -6.05 -19.86 -12.15
N GLY A 290 -5.53 -18.93 -11.34
CA GLY A 290 -4.76 -19.22 -10.14
C GLY A 290 -5.55 -20.01 -9.10
N ALA A 291 -6.76 -19.54 -8.77
CA ALA A 291 -7.64 -20.13 -7.77
C ALA A 291 -8.02 -21.57 -8.14
N ARG A 292 -8.34 -21.83 -9.42
CA ARG A 292 -8.66 -23.19 -9.89
C ARG A 292 -7.45 -24.12 -9.79
N LEU A 293 -6.28 -23.70 -10.27
CA LEU A 293 -5.07 -24.52 -10.22
C LEU A 293 -4.60 -24.78 -8.77
N ARG A 294 -4.90 -23.88 -7.84
CA ARG A 294 -4.61 -24.01 -6.40
C ARG A 294 -5.75 -24.63 -5.58
N GLY A 295 -6.85 -25.04 -6.21
CA GLY A 295 -8.00 -25.62 -5.51
C GLY A 295 -8.55 -24.71 -4.41
N TRP A 296 -8.69 -23.41 -4.68
CA TRP A 296 -9.36 -22.48 -3.76
C TRP A 296 -10.87 -22.73 -3.77
N ASP A 297 -11.54 -22.50 -2.63
CA ASP A 297 -12.99 -22.66 -2.56
C ASP A 297 -13.69 -21.62 -3.46
N PRO A 298 -14.48 -22.05 -4.47
CA PRO A 298 -15.19 -21.13 -5.35
C PRO A 298 -16.18 -20.22 -4.60
N LYS A 299 -16.62 -20.59 -3.38
CA LYS A 299 -17.47 -19.74 -2.52
C LYS A 299 -16.76 -18.50 -1.98
N LEU A 300 -15.44 -18.40 -2.15
CA LEU A 300 -14.69 -17.19 -1.81
C LEU A 300 -15.04 -16.00 -2.72
N VAL A 301 -15.69 -16.24 -3.85
CA VAL A 301 -16.20 -15.17 -4.72
C VAL A 301 -17.72 -15.09 -4.63
N VAL A 302 -18.24 -13.87 -4.57
CA VAL A 302 -19.67 -13.58 -4.70
C VAL A 302 -20.01 -13.52 -6.18
N GLU A 303 -20.90 -14.39 -6.65
CA GLU A 303 -21.52 -14.20 -7.97
C GLU A 303 -22.25 -12.87 -7.98
N THR A 304 -21.87 -11.98 -8.90
CA THR A 304 -22.64 -10.77 -9.12
C THR A 304 -23.82 -11.17 -10.00
N ALA A 305 -25.05 -11.02 -9.50
CA ALA A 305 -26.19 -10.93 -10.41
C ALA A 305 -25.87 -9.77 -11.37
N SER A 306 -25.85 -10.05 -12.68
CA SER A 306 -25.63 -9.06 -13.73
C SER A 306 -26.40 -7.78 -13.40
N THR A 307 -25.70 -6.71 -13.01
CA THR A 307 -26.36 -5.47 -12.60
C THR A 307 -26.77 -4.71 -13.85
N ALA A 308 -28.01 -4.96 -14.28
CA ALA A 308 -28.88 -3.83 -14.59
C ALA A 308 -28.98 -2.98 -13.31
N SER A 309 -28.53 -1.75 -13.42
CA SER A 309 -28.45 -0.75 -12.36
C SER A 309 -29.78 -0.57 -11.63
N THR A 310 -29.89 -1.14 -10.43
CA THR A 310 -30.81 -0.64 -9.40
C THR A 310 -29.97 -0.43 -8.14
N PRO A 311 -29.82 0.80 -7.64
CA PRO A 311 -29.18 1.01 -6.35
C PRO A 311 -29.94 0.17 -5.31
N PRO A 312 -29.26 -0.45 -4.32
CA PRO A 312 -29.95 -1.14 -3.25
C PRO A 312 -30.97 -0.15 -2.66
N ALA A 313 -32.24 -0.56 -2.64
CA ALA A 313 -33.32 0.21 -2.04
C ALA A 313 -32.82 0.75 -0.70
N THR A 314 -33.00 2.05 -0.48
CA THR A 314 -32.60 2.79 0.71
C THR A 314 -32.67 1.86 1.92
N LEU A 315 -31.52 1.45 2.46
CA LEU A 315 -31.47 0.64 3.68
C LEU A 315 -32.11 1.50 4.77
N SER A 316 -33.42 1.34 4.96
CA SER A 316 -34.11 1.91 6.10
C SER A 316 -33.58 1.13 7.29
N VAL A 317 -32.63 1.74 8.00
CA VAL A 317 -32.25 1.30 9.32
C VAL A 317 -33.51 1.44 10.16
N SER A 318 -34.29 0.37 10.27
CA SER A 318 -35.45 0.31 11.14
C SER A 318 -34.93 0.42 12.56
N SER A 319 -34.97 1.63 13.12
CA SER A 319 -34.76 1.85 14.54
C SER A 319 -35.94 1.19 15.28
N THR A 320 -35.70 0.04 15.88
CA THR A 320 -36.63 -0.51 16.88
C THR A 320 -36.79 0.56 17.97
N PRO A 321 -38.01 1.04 18.27
CA PRO A 321 -38.17 2.01 19.33
C PRO A 321 -37.80 1.35 20.66
N ALA A 322 -36.76 1.87 21.32
CA ALA A 322 -36.44 1.47 22.68
C ALA A 322 -37.67 1.70 23.56
N ALA A 323 -38.23 0.61 24.11
CA ALA A 323 -39.30 0.67 25.08
C ALA A 323 -38.82 1.52 26.28
N ARG A 324 -39.39 2.72 26.43
CA ARG A 324 -39.19 3.57 27.59
C ARG A 324 -39.80 2.89 28.81
N SER A 325 -39.01 2.12 29.55
CA SER A 325 -39.34 1.78 30.94
C SER A 325 -39.16 3.04 31.81
N ARG A 326 -40.26 3.49 32.41
CA ARG A 326 -40.28 4.59 33.39
C ARG A 326 -39.41 4.21 34.61
N PRO A 327 -38.60 5.11 35.18
CA PRO A 327 -37.96 4.86 36.45
C PRO A 327 -38.95 5.15 37.59
N SER A 328 -39.29 4.13 38.38
CA SER A 328 -39.96 4.33 39.66
C SER A 328 -38.95 4.86 40.68
N ARG A 329 -39.22 6.06 41.19
CA ARG A 329 -38.53 6.64 42.36
C ARG A 329 -38.71 5.74 43.58
N ARG A 330 -37.63 5.42 44.29
CA ARG A 330 -37.62 5.27 45.75
C ARG A 330 -36.31 5.83 46.32
N ARG A 331 -36.47 6.72 47.30
CA ARG A 331 -35.42 7.27 48.17
C ARG A 331 -35.24 6.32 49.36
N ASP A 332 -34.00 6.14 49.81
CA ASP A 332 -33.55 6.20 51.22
C ASP A 332 -32.01 6.04 51.24
N ARG A 333 -31.24 7.05 51.67
CA ARG A 333 -30.80 7.43 53.03
C ARG A 333 -29.50 6.74 53.50
N SER A 334 -28.43 7.56 53.47
CA SER A 334 -27.41 7.82 54.53
C SER A 334 -26.38 6.78 55.00
N CYS A 335 -25.21 7.34 55.36
CA CYS A 335 -24.06 6.83 56.14
C CYS A 335 -23.09 5.89 55.40
N GLY A 336 -21.76 6.02 55.48
CA GLY A 336 -20.91 6.89 56.29
C GLY A 336 -19.45 6.75 55.89
N ARG A 337 -18.63 7.70 56.36
CA ARG A 337 -17.16 7.74 56.25
C ARG A 337 -16.50 6.43 56.74
N SER A 338 -15.40 6.00 56.11
CA SER A 338 -14.11 5.88 56.80
C SER A 338 -12.94 5.55 55.87
N SER A 339 -11.79 6.10 56.24
CA SER A 339 -10.44 5.93 55.73
C SER A 339 -9.86 4.52 55.93
N MET A 340 -8.92 4.10 55.08
CA MET A 340 -7.60 3.61 55.55
C MET A 340 -6.58 3.45 54.42
N ALA A 341 -5.38 3.96 54.71
CA ALA A 341 -4.13 3.72 54.01
C ALA A 341 -3.46 2.43 54.52
N ARG A 342 -2.58 1.83 53.69
CA ARG A 342 -1.28 1.17 54.00
C ARG A 342 -0.78 0.48 52.72
N ARG A 343 0.29 0.97 52.08
CA ARG A 343 1.72 0.62 52.29
C ARG A 343 2.00 -0.87 52.28
N TRP A 344 2.69 -1.34 51.23
CA TRP A 344 3.63 -2.47 51.30
C TRP A 344 4.97 -2.08 50.69
N CYS A 345 6.04 -2.51 51.37
CA CYS A 345 7.43 -2.12 51.21
C CYS A 345 8.22 -3.20 50.44
N THR A 346 9.16 -2.74 49.59
CA THR A 346 10.54 -3.23 49.33
C THR A 346 11.01 -4.65 49.70
N ARG A 347 11.73 -5.30 48.76
CA ARG A 347 13.13 -5.83 48.84
C ARG A 347 13.45 -6.57 47.51
N ARG A 348 14.43 -6.16 46.68
CA ARG A 348 15.92 -6.37 46.68
C ARG A 348 16.41 -7.83 46.51
N ALA A 349 17.15 -8.06 45.41
CA ALA A 349 18.42 -8.83 45.22
C ALA A 349 18.47 -9.29 43.74
N SER A 350 19.32 -8.81 42.82
CA SER A 350 20.80 -8.85 42.63
C SER A 350 21.38 -10.19 42.14
N THR A 351 22.35 -10.07 41.22
CA THR A 351 23.29 -11.05 40.56
C THR A 351 22.77 -11.71 39.26
N GLY A 352 23.52 -11.87 38.16
CA GLY A 352 24.92 -11.60 37.77
C GLY A 352 25.23 -12.21 36.37
N GLY A 353 26.39 -11.88 35.79
CA GLY A 353 27.05 -12.54 34.62
C GLY A 353 26.70 -11.95 33.23
N SER A 354 27.54 -11.18 32.52
CA SER A 354 28.87 -11.41 31.90
C SER A 354 28.87 -12.18 30.55
N THR A 355 29.06 -11.40 29.47
CA THR A 355 29.89 -11.62 28.26
C THR A 355 29.75 -12.88 27.39
N SER A 356 29.51 -12.68 26.09
CA SER A 356 30.53 -12.93 25.05
C SER A 356 30.13 -12.34 23.68
N GLN A 357 31.11 -11.71 23.05
CA GLN A 357 31.14 -11.25 21.66
C GLN A 357 31.56 -12.42 20.75
N THR A 358 31.07 -12.43 19.51
CA THR A 358 31.79 -13.01 18.37
C THR A 358 31.55 -12.17 17.12
N SER A 359 32.65 -11.87 16.44
CA SER A 359 32.77 -11.03 15.25
C SER A 359 32.94 -11.87 13.98
N ALA A 360 32.22 -11.45 12.93
CA ALA A 360 32.55 -11.29 11.50
C ALA A 360 33.54 -12.22 10.75
N GLY A 361 33.11 -12.52 9.51
CA GLY A 361 33.90 -12.92 8.33
C GLY A 361 33.08 -13.93 7.51
N GLY A 362 32.75 -13.79 6.22
CA GLY A 362 33.13 -12.90 5.14
C GLY A 362 33.02 -13.72 3.85
N GLY A 363 32.31 -13.22 2.82
CA GLY A 363 32.24 -13.85 1.50
C GLY A 363 30.83 -13.88 0.88
N GLN A 364 30.47 -12.85 0.11
CA GLN A 364 29.31 -12.89 -0.79
C GLN A 364 29.78 -13.08 -2.22
N THR A 365 29.40 -14.20 -2.81
CA THR A 365 29.38 -14.44 -4.25
C THR A 365 28.03 -13.97 -4.80
N ALA A 366 28.05 -13.23 -5.90
CA ALA A 366 26.87 -12.69 -6.56
C ALA A 366 25.90 -13.81 -6.97
N SER A 367 24.63 -13.67 -6.60
CA SER A 367 23.50 -14.53 -7.00
C SER A 367 22.41 -13.68 -7.64
N PRO A 368 21.67 -14.22 -8.63
CA PRO A 368 20.69 -13.48 -9.41
C PRO A 368 19.49 -13.04 -8.56
N THR A 369 19.00 -11.83 -8.84
CA THR A 369 17.83 -11.20 -8.23
C THR A 369 16.60 -12.12 -8.32
N PRO A 370 15.90 -12.42 -7.22
CA PRO A 370 14.67 -13.19 -7.29
C PRO A 370 13.55 -12.33 -7.89
N ALA A 371 12.64 -12.99 -8.62
CA ALA A 371 11.38 -12.40 -9.08
C ALA A 371 10.66 -11.69 -7.93
N ARG A 372 10.01 -10.56 -8.27
CA ARG A 372 9.30 -9.67 -7.33
C ARG A 372 8.25 -10.48 -6.56
N VAL A 373 8.08 -10.14 -5.28
CA VAL A 373 7.13 -10.77 -4.35
C VAL A 373 6.28 -9.69 -3.77
#